data_AF-A0A7S2LH42-F1
#
_entry.id   AF-A0A7S2LH42-F1
#
_cell.length_a   1.000
_cell.length_b   1.000
_cell.length_c   1.000
_cell.angle_alpha   90.00
_cell.angle_beta   90.00
_cell.angle_gamma   90.00
#
_symmetry.space_group_name_H-M   'P 1'
#
loop_
_entity.id
_entity.type
_entity.pdbx_description
1 polymer ?
#
loop_
_entity_poly.entity_id
_entity_poly.type
_entity_poly.pdbx_seq_one_letter_code
_entity_poly.pdbx_strand_id
1 'polypeptide(L)'
;PADVARRGSLVALRYRANKQLQLRLSVVGLSPGICDPCVLPGSLRDSSAAALMTDERCREFAAKRLVVIDDVFPCALMGTARAELRGLRRQKLLKPDPNDVCNPAQESGYFPFVEGSGALEMRDSCPATWAVVQRICGIPAILEDALGLRLAVPRCAMLACYPPGASYKMHLDSYAVQGGNE
;
A
#
# COMPACT_ATOMS: atom_id res chain seq x y z
N PRO A 1 -14.07 -29.35 -5.97
CA PRO A 1 -13.25 -29.37 -4.72
C PRO A 1 -11.76 -29.67 -4.97
N ALA A 2 -11.41 -30.78 -5.63
CA ALA A 2 -10.01 -31.14 -5.92
C ALA A 2 -9.30 -30.18 -6.89
N ASP A 3 -10.03 -29.54 -7.82
CA ASP A 3 -9.47 -28.63 -8.82
C ASP A 3 -9.14 -27.22 -8.26
N VAL A 4 -9.78 -26.82 -7.16
CA VAL A 4 -9.49 -25.56 -6.44
C VAL A 4 -8.24 -25.70 -5.57
N ALA A 5 -8.08 -26.85 -4.91
CA ALA A 5 -6.87 -27.18 -4.15
C ALA A 5 -5.63 -27.27 -5.07
N ARG A 6 -5.80 -27.84 -6.29
CA ARG A 6 -4.72 -27.95 -7.28
C ARG A 6 -4.28 -26.60 -7.86
N ARG A 7 -5.22 -25.65 -8.04
CA ARG A 7 -4.90 -24.26 -8.43
C ARG A 7 -4.26 -23.45 -7.31
N GLY A 8 -4.70 -23.65 -6.05
CA GLY A 8 -4.05 -23.07 -4.87
C GLY A 8 -2.60 -23.53 -4.70
N SER A 9 -2.31 -24.81 -4.98
CA SER A 9 -0.95 -25.34 -4.98
C SER A 9 -0.06 -24.79 -6.10
N LEU A 10 -0.61 -24.48 -7.28
CA LEU A 10 0.13 -23.86 -8.38
C LEU A 10 0.48 -22.39 -8.11
N VAL A 11 -0.40 -21.64 -7.43
CA VAL A 11 -0.11 -20.26 -6.97
C VAL A 11 0.95 -20.28 -5.87
N ALA A 12 0.85 -21.18 -4.90
CA ALA A 12 1.88 -21.36 -3.86
C ALA A 12 3.23 -21.84 -4.43
N LEU A 13 3.23 -22.69 -5.46
CA LEU A 13 4.43 -23.12 -6.19
C LEU A 13 5.03 -21.97 -7.01
N ARG A 14 4.22 -21.11 -7.63
CA ARG A 14 4.69 -19.88 -8.29
C ARG A 14 5.31 -18.90 -7.30
N TYR A 15 4.76 -18.80 -6.09
CA TYR A 15 5.32 -17.99 -5.00
C TYR A 15 6.67 -18.53 -4.49
N ARG A 16 6.82 -19.87 -4.39
CA ARG A 16 8.11 -20.51 -4.05
C ARG A 16 9.15 -20.43 -5.17
N ALA A 17 8.73 -20.57 -6.43
CA ALA A 17 9.60 -20.37 -7.60
C ALA A 17 10.08 -18.92 -7.70
N ASN A 18 9.25 -17.96 -7.25
CA ASN A 18 9.64 -16.56 -7.11
C ASN A 18 10.78 -16.34 -6.12
N LYS A 19 10.93 -17.17 -5.07
CA LYS A 19 12.00 -16.98 -4.08
C LYS A 19 13.40 -17.21 -4.65
N GLN A 20 13.57 -18.20 -5.53
CA GLN A 20 14.86 -18.44 -6.21
C GLN A 20 15.14 -17.40 -7.30
N LEU A 21 14.10 -16.94 -8.00
CA LEU A 21 14.21 -15.86 -8.98
C LEU A 21 14.55 -14.52 -8.30
N GLN A 22 13.94 -14.22 -7.15
CA GLN A 22 14.23 -13.07 -6.30
C GLN A 22 15.68 -13.07 -5.81
N LEU A 23 16.19 -14.22 -5.34
CA LEU A 23 17.60 -14.37 -4.95
C LEU A 23 18.59 -14.15 -6.10
N ARG A 24 18.25 -14.56 -7.32
CA ARG A 24 19.11 -14.35 -8.50
C ARG A 24 19.05 -12.91 -9.00
N LEU A 25 17.91 -12.26 -8.89
CA LEU A 25 17.72 -10.87 -9.32
C LEU A 25 18.33 -9.88 -8.32
N SER A 26 18.34 -10.21 -7.00
CA SER A 26 19.06 -9.42 -6.00
C SER A 26 20.58 -9.41 -6.18
N VAL A 27 21.16 -10.47 -6.76
CA VAL A 27 22.61 -10.56 -7.07
C VAL A 27 23.01 -9.58 -8.20
N VAL A 28 22.07 -9.16 -9.04
CA VAL A 28 22.31 -8.21 -10.15
C VAL A 28 21.70 -6.83 -9.90
N GLY A 29 21.34 -6.52 -8.64
CA GLY A 29 20.84 -5.20 -8.25
C GLY A 29 19.41 -4.88 -8.72
N LEU A 30 18.65 -5.88 -9.17
CA LEU A 30 17.26 -5.73 -9.61
C LEU A 30 16.34 -6.45 -8.63
N SER A 31 15.47 -5.73 -7.92
CA SER A 31 14.49 -6.35 -7.01
C SER A 31 13.14 -6.52 -7.71
N PRO A 32 12.64 -7.75 -7.94
CA PRO A 32 11.29 -7.98 -8.42
C PRO A 32 10.34 -8.02 -7.21
N GLY A 33 9.24 -7.25 -7.25
CA GLY A 33 8.18 -7.25 -6.23
C GLY A 33 7.71 -8.68 -5.89
N ILE A 34 7.13 -8.96 -4.71
CA ILE A 34 5.93 -8.30 -4.17
C ILE A 34 6.09 -8.09 -2.66
N CYS A 35 7.12 -7.37 -2.26
CA CYS A 35 7.07 -6.45 -1.12
C CYS A 35 7.98 -5.33 -1.57
N ASP A 36 7.42 -4.15 -1.86
CA ASP A 36 8.27 -2.98 -2.07
C ASP A 36 9.28 -2.90 -0.92
N PRO A 37 10.55 -2.50 -1.16
CA PRO A 37 11.49 -2.29 -0.08
C PRO A 37 10.79 -1.48 1.00
N CYS A 38 10.66 -2.04 2.19
CA CYS A 38 9.92 -1.38 3.26
C CYS A 38 10.84 -0.42 4.01
N VAL A 39 10.23 0.57 4.64
CA VAL A 39 10.87 1.48 5.58
C VAL A 39 10.33 1.27 6.97
N LEU A 40 11.17 1.63 7.94
CA LEU A 40 10.76 1.66 9.33
C LEU A 40 9.77 2.81 9.53
N PRO A 41 8.65 2.60 10.23
CA PRO A 41 7.66 3.65 10.47
C PRO A 41 8.27 4.91 11.10
N GLY A 42 9.23 4.76 12.00
CA GLY A 42 9.92 5.87 12.64
C GLY A 42 10.56 6.88 11.66
N SER A 43 10.99 6.46 10.46
CA SER A 43 11.53 7.37 9.45
C SER A 43 10.46 8.12 8.64
N LEU A 44 9.18 7.78 8.84
CA LEU A 44 8.02 8.39 8.18
C LEU A 44 7.21 9.30 9.10
N ARG A 45 7.73 9.60 10.31
CA ARG A 45 7.01 10.44 11.28
C ARG A 45 6.64 11.79 10.67
N ASP A 46 5.35 12.09 10.71
CA ASP A 46 4.78 13.35 10.28
C ASP A 46 3.89 13.90 11.40
N SER A 47 4.15 15.13 11.83
CA SER A 47 3.41 15.74 12.95
C SER A 47 1.93 15.96 12.64
N SER A 48 1.56 16.11 11.38
CA SER A 48 0.17 16.26 10.95
C SER A 48 -0.62 14.94 11.04
N ALA A 49 0.07 13.79 11.09
CA ALA A 49 -0.53 12.47 11.30
C ALA A 49 -0.96 12.26 12.77
N ALA A 50 -0.31 12.92 13.73
CA ALA A 50 -0.62 12.79 15.16
C ALA A 50 -2.08 13.18 15.49
N ALA A 51 -2.63 14.17 14.77
CA ALA A 51 -4.04 14.55 14.91
C ALA A 51 -5.02 13.49 14.39
N LEU A 52 -4.57 12.53 13.59
CA LEU A 52 -5.41 11.47 13.04
C LEU A 52 -5.58 10.32 14.03
N MET A 53 -4.51 9.96 14.76
CA MET A 53 -4.52 8.84 15.70
C MET A 53 -4.33 9.32 17.13
N THR A 54 -5.41 9.82 17.73
CA THR A 54 -5.45 10.13 19.17
C THR A 54 -5.41 8.86 20.01
N ASP A 55 -5.09 8.98 21.31
CA ASP A 55 -5.08 7.85 22.24
C ASP A 55 -6.42 7.09 22.28
N GLU A 56 -7.54 7.81 22.14
CA GLU A 56 -8.86 7.21 22.03
C GLU A 56 -9.01 6.35 20.77
N ARG A 57 -8.57 6.86 19.61
CA ARG A 57 -8.60 6.12 18.34
C ARG A 57 -7.64 4.93 18.32
N CYS A 58 -6.47 5.07 18.95
CA CYS A 58 -5.54 3.95 19.14
C CYS A 58 -6.18 2.84 20.00
N ARG A 59 -6.88 3.19 21.09
CA ARG A 59 -7.64 2.23 21.90
C ARG A 59 -8.78 1.59 21.14
N GLU A 60 -9.54 2.36 20.36
CA GLU A 60 -10.58 1.84 19.49
C GLU A 60 -10.03 0.85 18.47
N PHE A 61 -8.94 1.21 17.79
CA PHE A 61 -8.27 0.34 16.83
C PHE A 61 -7.78 -0.96 17.49
N ALA A 62 -7.20 -0.89 18.69
CA ALA A 62 -6.76 -2.07 19.43
C ALA A 62 -7.94 -3.02 19.75
N ALA A 63 -9.11 -2.47 20.09
CA ALA A 63 -10.30 -3.24 20.44
C ALA A 63 -11.04 -3.80 19.21
N LYS A 64 -11.27 -2.97 18.20
CA LYS A 64 -12.14 -3.28 17.05
C LYS A 64 -11.39 -3.73 15.80
N ARG A 65 -10.07 -3.58 15.77
CA ARG A 65 -9.19 -3.81 14.59
C ARG A 65 -9.52 -2.93 13.38
N LEU A 66 -10.38 -1.93 13.58
CA LEU A 66 -10.83 -0.97 12.59
C LEU A 66 -11.14 0.36 13.29
N VAL A 67 -10.75 1.45 12.67
CA VAL A 67 -11.13 2.81 13.08
C VAL A 67 -11.52 3.60 11.84
N VAL A 68 -12.57 4.41 11.96
CA VAL A 68 -13.01 5.34 10.91
C VAL A 68 -12.73 6.76 11.40
N ILE A 69 -12.09 7.55 10.54
CA ILE A 69 -11.77 8.94 10.83
C ILE A 69 -12.39 9.78 9.72
N ASP A 70 -13.43 10.52 10.05
CA ASP A 70 -14.09 11.44 9.13
C ASP A 70 -13.31 12.76 9.02
N ASP A 71 -13.54 13.46 7.90
CA ASP A 71 -13.04 14.82 7.66
C ASP A 71 -11.51 15.00 7.83
N VAL A 72 -10.74 13.94 7.57
CA VAL A 72 -9.26 13.94 7.65
C VAL A 72 -8.62 15.00 6.77
N PHE A 73 -9.17 15.19 5.57
CA PHE A 73 -8.63 16.06 4.53
C PHE A 73 -9.66 17.10 4.10
N PRO A 74 -9.27 18.37 3.92
CA PRO A 74 -10.17 19.39 3.38
C PRO A 74 -10.73 19.01 2.02
N CYS A 75 -12.00 19.31 1.76
CA CYS A 75 -12.66 19.04 0.48
C CYS A 75 -11.89 19.61 -0.72
N ALA A 76 -11.30 20.80 -0.58
CA ALA A 76 -10.48 21.42 -1.63
C ALA A 76 -9.24 20.57 -1.97
N LEU A 77 -8.53 20.05 -0.96
CA LEU A 77 -7.38 19.17 -1.14
C LEU A 77 -7.78 17.88 -1.86
N MET A 78 -8.87 17.25 -1.42
CA MET A 78 -9.37 16.02 -2.05
C MET A 78 -9.89 16.24 -3.47
N GLY A 79 -10.43 17.43 -3.76
CA GLY A 79 -10.79 17.85 -5.12
C GLY A 79 -9.59 17.87 -6.05
N THR A 80 -8.48 18.48 -5.61
CA THR A 80 -7.22 18.54 -6.36
C THR A 80 -6.57 17.17 -6.52
N ALA A 81 -6.45 16.38 -5.44
CA ALA A 81 -5.90 15.02 -5.50
C ALA A 81 -6.68 14.13 -6.49
N ARG A 82 -8.02 14.24 -6.52
CA ARG A 82 -8.85 13.54 -7.51
C ARG A 82 -8.60 14.01 -8.94
N ALA A 83 -8.29 15.29 -9.15
CA ALA A 83 -7.93 15.80 -10.47
C ALA A 83 -6.55 15.29 -10.92
N GLU A 84 -5.57 15.24 -10.02
CA GLU A 84 -4.23 14.68 -10.25
C GLU A 84 -4.30 13.19 -10.62
N LEU A 85 -5.03 12.37 -9.85
CA LEU A 85 -5.25 10.95 -10.16
C LEU A 85 -5.89 10.73 -11.54
N ARG A 86 -6.83 11.60 -11.94
CA ARG A 86 -7.39 11.59 -13.30
C ARG A 86 -6.36 11.98 -14.36
N GLY A 87 -5.43 12.88 -14.03
CA GLY A 87 -4.25 13.20 -14.83
C GLY A 87 -3.37 11.97 -15.09
N LEU A 88 -2.96 11.28 -14.02
CA LEU A 88 -2.15 10.06 -14.09
C LEU A 88 -2.83 8.98 -14.94
N ARG A 89 -4.15 8.81 -14.79
CA ARG A 89 -4.95 7.91 -15.63
C ARG A 89 -4.89 8.27 -17.11
N ARG A 90 -5.10 9.56 -17.46
CA ARG A 90 -5.03 10.04 -18.86
C ARG A 90 -3.65 9.85 -19.47
N GLN A 91 -2.60 9.97 -18.67
CA GLN A 91 -1.22 9.73 -19.06
C GLN A 91 -0.87 8.23 -19.14
N LYS A 92 -1.82 7.33 -18.85
CA LYS A 92 -1.62 5.87 -18.82
C LYS A 92 -0.54 5.43 -17.83
N LEU A 93 -0.37 6.18 -16.74
CA LEU A 93 0.51 5.82 -15.62
C LEU A 93 -0.17 4.86 -14.64
N LEU A 94 -1.50 4.82 -14.65
CA LEU A 94 -2.29 3.77 -13.99
C LEU A 94 -2.64 2.70 -15.03
N LYS A 95 -2.37 1.44 -14.72
CA LYS A 95 -2.59 0.32 -15.66
C LYS A 95 -3.24 -0.87 -14.94
N PRO A 96 -4.06 -1.67 -15.65
CA PRO A 96 -4.50 -2.95 -15.12
C PRO A 96 -3.31 -3.89 -14.89
N ASP A 97 -3.30 -4.57 -13.75
CA ASP A 97 -2.41 -5.71 -13.54
C ASP A 97 -3.08 -6.98 -14.09
N PRO A 98 -2.59 -7.56 -15.20
CA PRO A 98 -3.18 -8.77 -15.77
C PRO A 98 -3.07 -9.99 -14.82
N ASN A 99 -2.25 -9.90 -13.77
CA ASN A 99 -2.07 -10.96 -12.78
C ASN A 99 -2.91 -10.75 -11.51
N ASP A 100 -3.56 -9.59 -11.34
CA ASP A 100 -4.43 -9.35 -10.20
C ASP A 100 -5.78 -10.06 -10.42
N VAL A 101 -5.87 -11.27 -9.87
CA VAL A 101 -7.06 -12.11 -9.91
C VAL A 101 -8.20 -11.58 -9.03
N CYS A 102 -7.89 -10.69 -8.08
CA CYS A 102 -8.84 -10.11 -7.15
C CYS A 102 -9.42 -8.78 -7.68
N ASN A 103 -8.64 -8.04 -8.48
CA ASN A 103 -9.00 -6.76 -9.11
C ASN A 103 -8.66 -6.67 -10.61
N PRO A 104 -9.19 -7.55 -11.48
CA PRO A 104 -8.77 -7.58 -12.88
C PRO A 104 -9.08 -6.29 -13.67
N ALA A 105 -9.99 -5.45 -13.17
CA ALA A 105 -10.39 -4.19 -13.80
C ALA A 105 -9.84 -2.94 -13.08
N GLN A 106 -9.12 -3.08 -11.96
CA GLN A 106 -8.49 -1.95 -11.29
C GLN A 106 -7.33 -1.43 -12.14
N GLU A 107 -7.25 -0.12 -12.31
CA GLU A 107 -6.07 0.53 -12.87
C GLU A 107 -5.23 1.08 -11.72
N SER A 108 -3.99 0.62 -11.57
CA SER A 108 -3.13 1.05 -10.47
C SER A 108 -1.71 1.41 -10.92
N GLY A 109 -1.03 2.18 -10.08
CA GLY A 109 0.40 2.43 -10.17
C GLY A 109 1.02 2.56 -8.78
N TYR A 110 2.28 2.15 -8.66
CA TYR A 110 3.05 2.23 -7.42
C TYR A 110 4.00 3.44 -7.52
N PHE A 111 3.78 4.42 -6.66
CA PHE A 111 4.50 5.69 -6.68
C PHE A 111 5.39 5.79 -5.43
N PRO A 112 6.72 5.85 -5.58
CA PRO A 112 7.61 6.02 -4.44
C PRO A 112 7.31 7.31 -3.66
N PHE A 113 7.26 7.24 -2.34
CA PHE A 113 7.10 8.42 -1.48
C PHE A 113 8.25 8.65 -0.50
N VAL A 114 9.28 7.82 -0.57
CA VAL A 114 10.50 7.90 0.23
C VAL A 114 11.68 8.26 -0.68
N GLU A 115 12.51 9.21 -0.24
CA GLU A 115 13.79 9.69 -0.80
C GLU A 115 14.22 9.11 -2.16
N GLY A 116 14.42 10.01 -3.13
CA GLY A 116 14.93 9.69 -4.46
C GLY A 116 14.24 10.51 -5.54
N SER A 117 14.74 10.41 -6.77
CA SER A 117 14.19 11.16 -7.92
C SER A 117 12.71 10.88 -8.17
N GLY A 118 12.26 9.62 -8.03
CA GLY A 118 10.85 9.26 -8.22
C GLY A 118 9.90 9.85 -7.17
N ALA A 119 10.36 9.99 -5.93
CA ALA A 119 9.57 10.64 -4.88
C ALA A 119 9.46 12.16 -5.11
N LEU A 120 10.54 12.79 -5.58
CA LEU A 120 10.53 14.20 -5.99
C LEU A 120 9.59 14.42 -7.18
N GLU A 121 9.61 13.54 -8.16
CA GLU A 121 8.72 13.60 -9.32
C GLU A 121 7.24 13.49 -8.92
N MET A 122 6.89 12.57 -8.01
CA MET A 122 5.52 12.47 -7.49
C MET A 122 5.12 13.75 -6.76
N ARG A 123 5.98 14.28 -5.89
CA ARG A 123 5.73 15.53 -5.16
C ARG A 123 5.47 16.70 -6.10
N ASP A 124 6.26 16.82 -7.16
CA ASP A 124 6.23 17.96 -8.06
C ASP A 124 5.07 17.84 -9.08
N SER A 125 4.74 16.62 -9.53
CA SER A 125 3.67 16.35 -10.51
C SER A 125 2.27 16.21 -9.88
N CYS A 126 2.20 15.70 -8.65
CA CYS A 126 0.96 15.42 -7.92
C CYS A 126 1.03 15.91 -6.45
N PRO A 127 1.22 17.23 -6.22
CA PRO A 127 1.47 17.77 -4.88
C PRO A 127 0.33 17.53 -3.88
N ALA A 128 -0.94 17.56 -4.30
CA ALA A 128 -2.06 17.30 -3.39
C ALA A 128 -2.12 15.82 -2.98
N THR A 129 -1.91 14.91 -3.94
CA THR A 129 -1.84 13.46 -3.69
C THR A 129 -0.64 13.13 -2.81
N TRP A 130 0.50 13.77 -3.04
CA TRP A 130 1.68 13.65 -2.19
C TRP A 130 1.38 14.05 -0.73
N ALA A 131 0.73 15.20 -0.51
CA ALA A 131 0.37 15.66 0.83
C ALA A 131 -0.55 14.66 1.56
N VAL A 132 -1.49 14.05 0.85
CA VAL A 132 -2.36 12.99 1.38
C VAL A 132 -1.54 11.76 1.78
N VAL A 133 -0.65 11.29 0.89
CA VAL A 133 0.21 10.12 1.13
C VAL A 133 1.12 10.33 2.34
N GLN A 134 1.85 11.45 2.41
CA GLN A 134 2.75 11.74 3.52
C GLN A 134 2.04 11.67 4.88
N ARG A 135 0.86 12.29 4.96
CA ARG A 135 0.08 12.31 6.20
C ARG A 135 -0.41 10.92 6.62
N ILE A 136 -0.82 10.07 5.67
CA ILE A 136 -1.23 8.69 5.95
C ILE A 136 -0.02 7.83 6.34
N CYS A 137 1.11 7.99 5.65
CA CYS A 137 2.33 7.24 5.89
C CYS A 137 2.98 7.51 7.26
N GLY A 138 2.60 8.60 7.94
CA GLY A 138 3.00 8.86 9.33
C GLY A 138 2.22 8.07 10.38
N ILE A 139 1.05 7.50 10.04
CA ILE A 139 0.19 6.74 10.98
C ILE A 139 0.91 5.52 11.59
N PRO A 140 1.63 4.68 10.82
CA PRO A 140 2.31 3.51 11.37
C PRO A 140 3.26 3.82 12.53
N ALA A 141 3.96 4.97 12.53
CA ALA A 141 4.86 5.33 13.61
C ALA A 141 4.11 5.57 14.93
N ILE A 142 2.93 6.20 14.85
CA ILE A 142 2.06 6.46 16.01
C ILE A 142 1.52 5.13 16.55
N LEU A 143 1.15 4.20 15.68
CA LEU A 143 0.67 2.87 16.07
C LEU A 143 1.76 2.04 16.74
N GLU A 144 3.01 2.11 16.27
CA GLU A 144 4.14 1.46 16.96
C GLU A 144 4.31 2.00 18.38
N ASP A 145 4.34 3.33 18.53
CA ASP A 145 4.51 3.97 19.84
C ASP A 145 3.35 3.66 20.79
N ALA A 146 2.11 3.74 20.30
CA ALA A 146 0.92 3.62 21.14
C ALA A 146 0.59 2.16 21.51
N LEU A 147 0.91 1.19 20.64
CA LEU A 147 0.48 -0.20 20.77
C LEU A 147 1.64 -1.20 20.89
N GLY A 148 2.90 -0.75 20.84
CA GLY A 148 4.07 -1.61 20.91
C GLY A 148 4.20 -2.57 19.72
N LEU A 149 3.64 -2.19 18.56
CA LEU A 149 3.69 -3.00 17.35
C LEU A 149 5.06 -2.91 16.68
N ARG A 150 5.37 -3.92 15.86
CA ARG A 150 6.50 -3.90 14.92
C ARG A 150 5.94 -3.88 13.52
N LEU A 151 6.02 -2.74 12.85
CA LEU A 151 5.42 -2.52 11.54
C LEU A 151 6.52 -2.27 10.50
N ALA A 152 6.15 -2.49 9.24
CA ALA A 152 6.96 -2.15 8.09
C ALA A 152 6.05 -1.49 7.07
N VAL A 153 6.49 -0.37 6.49
CA VAL A 153 5.67 0.39 5.54
C VAL A 153 6.30 0.24 4.15
N PRO A 154 5.55 -0.17 3.11
CA PRO A 154 6.03 -0.13 1.74
C PRO A 154 6.53 1.28 1.39
N ARG A 155 7.64 1.40 0.64
CA ARG A 155 8.16 2.71 0.18
C ARG A 155 7.34 3.37 -0.92
N CYS A 156 6.29 2.70 -1.37
CA CYS A 156 5.44 3.09 -2.47
C CYS A 156 3.99 3.24 -1.99
N ALA A 157 3.29 4.23 -2.53
CA ALA A 157 1.85 4.33 -2.42
C ALA A 157 1.23 3.70 -3.67
N MET A 158 0.31 2.76 -3.47
CA MET A 158 -0.53 2.28 -4.57
C MET A 158 -1.65 3.30 -4.81
N LEU A 159 -1.59 3.98 -5.95
CA LEU A 159 -2.68 4.83 -6.42
C LEU A 159 -3.55 3.99 -7.35
N ALA A 160 -4.85 3.89 -7.05
CA ALA A 160 -5.76 3.01 -7.77
C ALA A 160 -7.05 3.71 -8.21
N CYS A 161 -7.55 3.31 -9.38
CA CYS A 161 -8.84 3.70 -9.92
C CYS A 161 -9.66 2.45 -10.23
N TYR A 162 -10.89 2.41 -9.71
CA TYR A 162 -11.88 1.39 -10.04
C TYR A 162 -12.87 2.00 -11.03
N PRO A 163 -12.81 1.65 -12.33
CA PRO A 163 -13.79 2.12 -13.30
C PRO A 163 -15.19 1.53 -13.00
N PRO A 164 -16.27 2.13 -13.53
CA PRO A 164 -17.62 1.58 -13.37
C PRO A 164 -17.68 0.09 -13.76
N GLY A 165 -18.23 -0.74 -12.87
CA GLY A 165 -18.30 -2.20 -13.04
C GLY A 165 -17.07 -2.96 -12.56
N ALA A 166 -15.98 -2.28 -12.17
CA ALA A 166 -14.89 -2.92 -11.44
C ALA A 166 -15.34 -3.30 -10.02
N SER A 167 -14.89 -4.45 -9.54
CA SER A 167 -15.17 -4.94 -8.20
C SER A 167 -13.92 -5.57 -7.60
N TYR A 168 -13.76 -5.41 -6.29
CA TYR A 168 -12.76 -6.16 -5.53
C TYR A 168 -13.41 -7.42 -4.97
N LYS A 169 -12.86 -8.59 -5.27
CA LYS A 169 -13.27 -9.83 -4.60
C LYS A 169 -12.91 -9.78 -3.12
N MET A 170 -13.71 -10.45 -2.29
CA MET A 170 -13.40 -10.63 -0.87
C MET A 170 -12.05 -11.37 -0.73
N HIS A 171 -11.12 -10.78 0.00
CA HIS A 171 -9.78 -11.31 0.22
C HIS A 171 -9.18 -10.70 1.50
N LEU A 172 -8.01 -11.21 1.91
CA LEU A 172 -7.18 -10.60 2.95
C LEU A 172 -5.99 -9.92 2.27
N ASP A 173 -5.76 -8.63 2.57
CA ASP A 173 -4.63 -7.86 2.03
C ASP A 173 -3.28 -8.45 2.45
N SER A 174 -3.22 -8.97 3.68
CA SER A 174 -2.06 -9.66 4.22
C SER A 174 -2.49 -11.00 4.81
N TYR A 175 -1.94 -12.07 4.25
CA TYR A 175 -1.94 -13.35 4.93
C TYR A 175 -0.82 -13.27 5.96
N ALA A 176 -1.16 -13.15 7.23
CA ALA A 176 -0.18 -13.45 8.26
C ALA A 176 0.43 -14.81 7.90
N VAL A 177 1.74 -14.86 7.66
CA VAL A 177 2.47 -16.09 7.90
C VAL A 177 2.20 -16.33 9.38
N GLN A 178 1.22 -17.19 9.68
CA GLN A 178 1.09 -17.76 11.01
C GLN A 178 2.48 -18.29 11.30
N GLY A 179 3.17 -17.64 12.24
CA GLY A 179 4.52 -18.01 12.62
C GLY A 179 4.52 -19.52 12.81
N GLY A 180 5.34 -20.21 12.03
CA GLY A 180 5.84 -21.48 12.49
C GLY A 180 6.44 -21.19 13.86
N ASN A 181 5.86 -21.78 14.90
CA ASN A 181 6.57 -21.92 16.15
C ASN A 181 7.84 -22.70 15.83
N GLU A 182 8.95 -21.99 15.70
CA GLU A 182 10.30 -22.51 15.94
C GLU A 182 11.01 -21.53 16.88
#